data_AF-A0A2Z6Q611-F1
#
_entry.id   AF-A0A2Z6Q611-F1
#
_cell.length_a   1.000
_cell.length_b   1.000
_cell.length_c   1.000
_cell.angle_alpha   90.00
_cell.angle_beta   90.00
_cell.angle_gamma   90.00
#
_symmetry.space_group_name_H-M   'P 1'
#
loop_
_entity.id
_entity.type
_entity.pdbx_description
1 polymer ?
#
loop_
_entity_poly.entity_id
_entity_poly.type
_entity_poly.pdbx_seq_one_letter_code
_entity_poly.pdbx_strand_id
1 'polypeptide(L)'
;MSTPEDQDFDFSIPSPALTPITPGSPAPKEKKKGGQPKSLVWGTHVIQGRKVSEDHYEATCSYCSYFWKKGSSQDLEGHFANVCPKVPDIQTKISEFNESTKLSEDRVHEIDRTCVKAFVVCGIPWNVIENLFFIELLKTLRPGYTPPSKDVLSGKLLSQETAVINQRVIKELKNAENLTMSCDGWTNSANESIWNFLIHTSDHEEYLWCLKDLSSESHTGEFLAKTIEEIIEKIGPEKFSALITDSGANI
;
A
#
# COMPACT_ATOMS: atom_id res chain seq x y z
N MET A 1 36.28 -8.57 5.25
CA MET A 1 35.87 -7.18 5.55
C MET A 1 35.53 -6.61 4.19
N SER A 2 34.27 -6.79 3.80
CA SER A 2 33.81 -6.67 2.42
C SER A 2 33.25 -5.26 2.21
N THR A 3 33.65 -4.63 1.12
CA THR A 3 33.21 -3.31 0.66
C THR A 3 31.71 -3.32 0.33
N PRO A 4 30.98 -2.19 0.50
CA PRO A 4 29.64 -2.06 -0.07
C PRO A 4 29.79 -1.94 -1.59
N GLU A 5 29.05 -2.77 -2.33
CA GLU A 5 28.92 -2.66 -3.79
C GLU A 5 28.14 -1.39 -4.15
N ASP A 6 28.69 -0.61 -5.08
CA ASP A 6 28.05 0.53 -5.71
C ASP A 6 26.72 0.11 -6.35
N GLN A 7 25.61 0.66 -5.86
CA GLN A 7 24.32 0.55 -6.53
C GLN A 7 24.21 1.66 -7.58
N ASP A 8 24.79 1.40 -8.75
CA ASP A 8 24.34 2.05 -9.97
C ASP A 8 22.87 1.70 -10.20
N PHE A 9 21.98 2.68 -10.02
CA PHE A 9 20.56 2.54 -10.36
C PHE A 9 20.41 2.52 -11.88
N ASP A 10 20.54 1.35 -12.48
CA ASP A 10 20.21 1.07 -13.88
C ASP A 10 18.69 1.22 -14.11
N PHE A 11 18.31 2.17 -14.97
CA PHE A 11 16.91 2.49 -15.30
C PHE A 11 16.35 1.67 -16.49
N SER A 12 17.00 0.58 -16.87
CA SER A 12 16.54 -0.27 -17.98
C SER A 12 15.42 -1.23 -17.55
N ILE A 13 14.16 -0.95 -17.92
CA ILE A 13 13.01 -1.85 -17.69
C ILE A 13 12.72 -2.70 -18.96
N PRO A 14 12.68 -4.04 -18.87
CA PRO A 14 12.19 -4.88 -19.96
C PRO A 14 10.65 -4.94 -20.00
N SER A 15 10.09 -4.81 -21.21
CA SER A 15 8.65 -4.81 -21.49
C SER A 15 8.04 -6.23 -21.39
N PRO A 16 6.99 -6.49 -20.59
CA PRO A 16 6.35 -7.79 -20.54
C PRO A 16 5.34 -7.97 -21.69
N ALA A 17 5.51 -9.04 -22.46
CA ALA A 17 4.60 -9.45 -23.52
C ALA A 17 3.24 -9.91 -22.96
N LEU A 18 2.16 -9.25 -23.38
CA LEU A 18 0.78 -9.65 -23.09
C LEU A 18 0.42 -10.91 -23.88
N THR A 19 -0.03 -11.96 -23.22
CA THR A 19 -0.67 -13.12 -23.85
C THR A 19 -2.21 -12.99 -23.78
N PRO A 20 -2.96 -13.32 -24.84
CA PRO A 20 -4.40 -13.15 -24.87
C PRO A 20 -5.13 -14.22 -24.03
N ILE A 21 -6.07 -13.80 -23.19
CA ILE A 21 -6.98 -14.69 -22.45
C ILE A 21 -8.20 -14.98 -23.35
N THR A 22 -8.44 -16.26 -23.63
CA THR A 22 -9.62 -16.72 -24.38
C THR A 22 -10.81 -16.96 -23.42
N PRO A 23 -12.04 -16.51 -23.71
CA PRO A 23 -13.20 -16.77 -22.85
C PRO A 23 -13.73 -18.20 -23.03
N GLY A 24 -13.90 -18.94 -21.94
CA GLY A 24 -14.56 -20.25 -21.94
C GLY A 24 -16.09 -20.14 -22.00
N SER A 25 -16.74 -20.98 -22.81
CA SER A 25 -18.20 -21.10 -22.93
C SER A 25 -18.89 -21.58 -21.65
N PRO A 26 -20.14 -21.16 -21.35
CA PRO A 26 -20.86 -21.54 -20.14
C PRO A 26 -21.55 -22.90 -20.27
N ALA A 27 -21.44 -23.75 -19.24
CA ALA A 27 -22.18 -25.00 -19.12
C ALA A 27 -23.64 -24.78 -18.62
N PRO A 28 -24.58 -25.71 -18.90
CA PRO A 28 -26.02 -25.49 -18.69
C PRO A 28 -26.44 -25.50 -17.21
N LYS A 29 -27.32 -24.58 -16.82
CA LYS A 29 -27.91 -24.50 -15.47
C LYS A 29 -29.04 -25.51 -15.29
N GLU A 30 -28.90 -26.44 -14.36
CA GLU A 30 -30.02 -27.24 -13.83
C GLU A 30 -30.93 -26.38 -12.95
N LYS A 31 -32.24 -26.38 -13.25
CA LYS A 31 -33.28 -25.75 -12.42
C LYS A 31 -33.55 -26.61 -11.19
N LYS A 32 -33.07 -26.20 -10.01
CA LYS A 32 -33.53 -26.76 -8.72
C LYS A 32 -34.83 -26.07 -8.29
N LYS A 33 -35.85 -26.88 -7.99
CA LYS A 33 -37.15 -26.45 -7.45
C LYS A 33 -36.93 -25.69 -6.12
N GLY A 34 -37.47 -24.48 -6.05
CA GLY A 34 -37.29 -23.56 -4.94
C GLY A 34 -38.01 -24.00 -3.67
N GLY A 35 -37.25 -24.09 -2.59
CA GLY A 35 -37.69 -23.84 -1.23
C GLY A 35 -36.64 -22.95 -0.59
N GLN A 36 -37.04 -21.78 -0.08
CA GLN A 36 -36.14 -20.88 0.63
C GLN A 36 -35.54 -21.63 1.83
N PRO A 37 -34.21 -21.63 2.02
CA PRO A 37 -33.62 -22.27 3.19
C PRO A 37 -34.21 -21.63 4.46
N LYS A 38 -34.57 -22.45 5.45
CA LYS A 38 -35.07 -21.97 6.75
C LYS A 38 -34.06 -20.94 7.27
N SER A 39 -34.52 -19.73 7.60
CA SER A 39 -33.65 -18.68 8.11
C SER A 39 -32.93 -19.15 9.39
N LEU A 40 -31.73 -18.64 9.64
CA LEU A 40 -30.84 -19.00 10.77
C LEU A 40 -31.57 -18.95 12.14
N VAL A 41 -32.61 -18.14 12.21
CA VAL A 41 -33.51 -17.91 13.35
C VAL A 41 -34.23 -19.18 13.79
N TRP A 42 -34.62 -20.03 12.83
CA TRP A 42 -35.30 -21.30 13.08
C TRP A 42 -34.27 -22.39 13.41
N GLY A 43 -33.79 -22.39 14.64
CA GLY A 43 -32.91 -23.45 15.16
C GLY A 43 -32.15 -23.05 16.41
N THR A 44 -31.85 -21.76 16.59
CA THR A 44 -31.02 -21.27 17.73
C THR A 44 -31.82 -20.47 18.76
N HIS A 45 -32.87 -19.74 18.33
CA HIS A 45 -33.54 -18.74 19.17
C HIS A 45 -35.05 -18.98 19.35
N VAL A 46 -35.62 -19.91 18.58
CA VAL A 46 -37.06 -20.19 18.52
C VAL A 46 -37.33 -21.68 18.67
N ILE A 47 -38.28 -22.03 19.54
CA ILE A 47 -38.89 -23.36 19.59
C ILE A 47 -40.05 -23.38 18.59
N GLN A 48 -39.86 -24.11 17.48
CA GLN A 48 -40.86 -24.23 16.41
C GLN A 48 -41.98 -25.19 16.83
N GLY A 49 -43.22 -24.69 16.80
CA GLY A 49 -44.45 -25.45 17.02
C GLY A 49 -45.07 -25.96 15.72
N ARG A 50 -46.40 -26.12 15.71
CA ARG A 50 -47.12 -26.72 14.58
C ARG A 50 -47.09 -25.82 13.35
N LYS A 51 -47.11 -26.43 12.16
CA LYS A 51 -47.29 -25.69 10.90
C LYS A 51 -48.74 -25.21 10.80
N VAL A 52 -48.93 -23.90 10.66
CA VAL A 52 -50.25 -23.26 10.58
C VAL A 52 -50.64 -22.98 9.13
N SER A 53 -49.67 -22.59 8.30
CA SER A 53 -49.83 -22.42 6.84
C SER A 53 -48.50 -22.67 6.13
N GLU A 54 -48.48 -22.58 4.80
CA GLU A 54 -47.28 -22.86 3.98
C GLU A 54 -46.01 -22.15 4.49
N ASP A 55 -46.17 -20.89 4.93
CA ASP A 55 -45.08 -20.02 5.42
C ASP A 55 -45.15 -19.60 6.90
N HIS A 56 -46.08 -20.15 7.69
CA HIS A 56 -46.25 -19.74 9.09
C HIS A 56 -46.33 -20.93 10.04
N TYR A 57 -45.70 -20.77 11.20
CA TYR A 57 -45.67 -21.77 12.25
C TYR A 57 -46.07 -21.14 13.58
N GLU A 58 -46.59 -21.95 14.49
CA GLU A 58 -46.54 -21.59 15.90
C GLU A 58 -45.07 -21.52 16.32
N ALA A 59 -44.74 -20.56 17.17
CA ALA A 59 -43.37 -20.34 17.61
C ALA A 59 -43.35 -19.87 19.05
N THR A 60 -42.33 -20.27 19.80
CA THR A 60 -42.07 -19.72 21.13
C THR A 60 -40.64 -19.21 21.20
N CYS A 61 -40.46 -18.00 21.71
CA CYS A 61 -39.14 -17.43 21.95
C CYS A 61 -38.42 -18.23 23.03
N SER A 62 -37.22 -18.72 22.73
CA SER A 62 -36.43 -19.52 23.68
C SER A 62 -35.96 -18.72 24.90
N TYR A 63 -35.99 -17.38 24.85
CA TYR A 63 -35.43 -16.50 25.89
C TYR A 63 -36.48 -15.89 26.82
N CYS A 64 -37.57 -15.36 26.25
CA CYS A 64 -38.62 -14.69 27.01
C CYS A 64 -39.95 -15.47 27.05
N SER A 65 -40.01 -16.62 26.38
CA SER A 65 -41.20 -17.47 26.30
C SER A 65 -42.42 -16.82 25.63
N TYR A 66 -42.23 -15.70 24.93
CA TYR A 66 -43.28 -15.09 24.12
C TYR A 66 -43.73 -16.05 23.01
N PHE A 67 -45.04 -16.17 22.83
CA PHE A 67 -45.66 -17.15 21.94
C PHE A 67 -46.35 -16.48 20.74
N TRP A 68 -46.06 -16.98 19.55
CA TRP A 68 -46.74 -16.63 18.31
C TRP A 68 -47.64 -17.77 17.87
N LYS A 69 -48.93 -17.46 17.72
CA LYS A 69 -49.93 -18.36 17.13
C LYS A 69 -49.76 -18.52 15.61
N LYS A 70 -49.15 -17.52 14.94
CA LYS A 70 -48.84 -17.52 13.51
C LYS A 70 -47.60 -16.65 13.27
N GLY A 71 -46.41 -17.18 13.54
CA GLY A 71 -45.15 -16.47 13.37
C GLY A 71 -44.54 -16.66 11.98
N SER A 72 -44.17 -15.56 11.34
CA SER A 72 -43.25 -15.55 10.19
C SER A 72 -41.81 -15.32 10.66
N SER A 73 -40.82 -15.58 9.80
CA SER A 73 -39.42 -15.26 10.11
C SER A 73 -39.21 -13.78 10.42
N GLN A 74 -39.93 -12.88 9.75
CA GLN A 74 -39.81 -11.43 9.96
C GLN A 74 -40.35 -11.00 11.32
N ASP A 75 -41.46 -11.59 11.78
CA ASP A 75 -42.02 -11.30 13.11
C ASP A 75 -41.05 -11.72 14.22
N LEU A 76 -40.38 -12.85 14.02
CA LEU A 76 -39.40 -13.41 14.97
C LEU A 76 -38.14 -12.55 15.02
N GLU A 77 -37.58 -12.21 13.86
CA GLU A 77 -36.41 -11.31 13.75
C GLU A 77 -36.69 -9.95 14.37
N GLY A 78 -37.86 -9.36 14.08
CA GLY A 78 -38.27 -8.08 14.66
C GLY A 78 -38.38 -8.13 16.19
N HIS A 79 -38.87 -9.23 16.75
CA HIS A 79 -38.90 -9.43 18.19
C HIS A 79 -37.50 -9.57 18.80
N PHE A 80 -36.60 -10.35 18.18
CA PHE A 80 -35.24 -10.51 18.70
C PHE A 80 -34.42 -9.23 18.65
N ALA A 81 -34.55 -8.45 17.58
CA ALA A 81 -33.80 -7.22 17.41
C ALA A 81 -34.30 -6.07 18.30
N ASN A 82 -35.59 -6.01 18.60
CA ASN A 82 -36.20 -4.79 19.16
C ASN A 82 -37.01 -4.97 20.44
N VAL A 83 -37.44 -6.20 20.77
CA VAL A 83 -38.47 -6.41 21.80
C VAL A 83 -38.03 -7.37 22.90
N CYS A 84 -37.25 -8.41 22.58
CA CYS A 84 -36.93 -9.46 23.53
C CYS A 84 -35.87 -9.01 24.56
N PRO A 85 -36.21 -8.86 25.85
CA PRO A 85 -35.30 -8.31 26.85
C PRO A 85 -34.19 -9.28 27.30
N LYS A 86 -34.23 -10.53 26.81
CA LYS A 86 -33.37 -11.63 27.26
C LYS A 86 -32.54 -12.25 26.14
N VAL A 87 -32.55 -11.67 24.94
CA VAL A 87 -31.65 -12.10 23.87
C VAL A 87 -30.22 -11.75 24.30
N PRO A 88 -29.28 -12.71 24.32
CA PRO A 88 -27.87 -12.40 24.52
C PRO A 88 -27.40 -11.45 23.42
N ASP A 89 -26.62 -10.43 23.76
CA ASP A 89 -25.97 -9.58 22.76
C ASP A 89 -24.99 -10.43 21.94
N ILE A 90 -25.42 -10.93 20.78
CA ILE A 90 -24.56 -11.67 19.82
C ILE A 90 -23.97 -10.69 18.79
N GLN A 91 -23.91 -9.40 19.10
CA GLN A 91 -23.18 -8.47 18.24
C GLN A 91 -21.67 -8.74 18.41
N THR A 92 -21.11 -9.51 17.47
CA THR A 92 -19.68 -9.71 17.30
C THR A 92 -19.02 -8.33 17.29
N LYS A 93 -18.10 -8.09 18.21
CA LYS A 93 -17.41 -6.78 18.24
C LYS A 93 -16.62 -6.66 16.95
N ILE A 94 -16.61 -5.47 16.35
CA ILE A 94 -15.80 -5.20 15.14
C ILE A 94 -14.33 -5.63 15.34
N SER A 95 -13.84 -5.59 16.59
CA SER A 95 -12.51 -6.09 16.98
C SER A 95 -12.30 -7.57 16.64
N GLU A 96 -13.30 -8.45 16.81
CA GLU A 96 -13.18 -9.89 16.53
C GLU A 96 -13.01 -10.18 15.03
N PHE A 97 -13.63 -9.36 14.16
CA PHE A 97 -13.43 -9.45 12.70
C PHE A 97 -12.01 -9.00 12.29
N ASN A 98 -11.45 -8.01 12.99
CA ASN A 98 -10.11 -7.51 12.77
C ASN A 98 -9.02 -8.46 13.29
N GLU A 99 -9.31 -9.23 14.35
CA GLU A 99 -8.37 -10.12 15.05
C GLU A 99 -8.18 -11.48 14.36
N SER A 100 -9.21 -12.04 13.72
CA SER A 100 -9.21 -13.44 13.26
C SER A 100 -8.78 -13.67 11.79
N THR A 101 -8.63 -12.62 10.97
CA THR A 101 -8.51 -12.80 9.52
C THR A 101 -7.06 -12.68 9.02
N LYS A 102 -6.59 -13.72 8.33
CA LYS A 102 -5.40 -13.65 7.48
C LYS A 102 -5.58 -12.46 6.52
N LEU A 103 -4.61 -11.56 6.49
CA LEU A 103 -4.63 -10.43 5.57
C LEU A 103 -4.52 -10.91 4.12
N SER A 104 -5.24 -10.25 3.21
CA SER A 104 -4.97 -10.39 1.78
C SER A 104 -3.59 -9.83 1.46
N GLU A 105 -2.96 -10.37 0.40
CA GLU A 105 -1.65 -9.91 -0.06
C GLU A 105 -1.67 -8.41 -0.39
N ASP A 106 -2.73 -7.91 -1.04
CA ASP A 106 -2.91 -6.48 -1.34
C ASP A 106 -2.87 -5.60 -0.08
N ARG A 107 -3.51 -6.04 1.01
CA ARG A 107 -3.52 -5.28 2.27
C ARG A 107 -2.17 -5.34 2.98
N VAL A 108 -1.44 -6.45 2.88
CA VAL A 108 -0.05 -6.53 3.38
C VAL A 108 0.83 -5.56 2.60
N HIS A 109 0.74 -5.56 1.27
CA HIS A 109 1.49 -4.64 0.42
C HIS A 109 1.20 -3.16 0.73
N GLU A 110 -0.06 -2.81 0.99
CA GLU A 110 -0.43 -1.44 1.36
C GLU A 110 0.15 -1.02 2.71
N ILE A 111 0.15 -1.92 3.70
CA ILE A 111 0.75 -1.67 5.02
C ILE A 111 2.27 -1.53 4.87
N ASP A 112 2.93 -2.46 4.18
CA ASP A 112 4.38 -2.45 3.94
C ASP A 112 4.84 -1.15 3.28
N ARG A 113 4.12 -0.73 2.23
CA ARG A 113 4.34 0.54 1.53
C ARG A 113 4.23 1.74 2.47
N THR A 114 3.23 1.73 3.35
CA THR A 114 3.03 2.80 4.32
C THR A 114 4.14 2.82 5.38
N CYS A 115 4.58 1.64 5.82
CA CYS A 115 5.73 1.49 6.72
C CYS A 115 7.01 2.07 6.10
N VAL A 116 7.34 1.73 4.85
CA VAL A 116 8.53 2.30 4.17
C VAL A 116 8.50 3.83 4.20
N LYS A 117 7.37 4.42 3.81
CA LYS A 117 7.23 5.89 3.78
C LYS A 117 7.39 6.50 5.17
N ALA A 118 6.77 5.92 6.19
CA ALA A 118 6.90 6.38 7.56
C ALA A 118 8.35 6.33 8.04
N PHE A 119 9.06 5.23 7.75
CA PHE A 119 10.46 5.06 8.15
C PHE A 119 11.37 6.09 7.47
N VAL A 120 11.20 6.30 6.16
CA VAL A 120 11.99 7.28 5.39
C VAL A 120 11.71 8.70 5.87
N VAL A 121 10.43 9.12 5.89
CA VAL A 121 10.04 10.51 6.20
C VAL A 121 10.39 10.88 7.64
N CYS A 122 10.25 9.94 8.57
CA CYS A 122 10.53 10.20 9.99
C CYS A 122 11.98 9.87 10.39
N GLY A 123 12.83 9.44 9.46
CA GLY A 123 14.22 9.05 9.74
C GLY A 123 14.34 7.91 10.75
N ILE A 124 13.41 6.95 10.73
CA ILE A 124 13.39 5.82 11.68
C ILE A 124 14.46 4.81 11.25
N PRO A 125 15.39 4.44 12.15
CA PRO A 125 16.36 3.40 11.85
C PRO A 125 15.70 2.06 11.47
N TRP A 126 16.20 1.40 10.43
CA TRP A 126 15.59 0.17 9.90
C TRP A 126 15.49 -0.97 10.91
N ASN A 127 16.40 -1.04 11.88
CA ASN A 127 16.37 -2.04 12.95
C ASN A 127 15.11 -1.95 13.84
N VAL A 128 14.40 -0.82 13.84
CA VAL A 128 13.17 -0.63 14.63
C VAL A 128 12.06 -1.58 14.16
N ILE A 129 11.98 -1.93 12.86
CA ILE A 129 10.92 -2.82 12.35
C ILE A 129 10.99 -4.23 12.97
N GLU A 130 12.18 -4.65 13.40
CA GLU A 130 12.45 -5.94 14.04
C GLU A 130 12.51 -5.85 15.57
N ASN A 131 12.35 -4.66 16.15
CA ASN A 131 12.34 -4.48 17.59
C ASN A 131 11.09 -5.13 18.19
N LEU A 132 11.25 -5.91 19.27
CA LEU A 132 10.16 -6.66 19.89
C LEU A 132 8.97 -5.77 20.30
N PHE A 133 9.21 -4.58 20.86
CA PHE A 133 8.14 -3.67 21.26
C PHE A 133 7.43 -3.04 20.05
N PHE A 134 8.17 -2.81 18.96
CA PHE A 134 7.58 -2.33 17.72
C PHE A 134 6.74 -3.40 17.03
N ILE A 135 7.21 -4.64 17.02
CA ILE A 135 6.42 -5.80 16.55
C ILE A 135 5.17 -5.96 17.41
N GLU A 136 5.27 -5.86 18.73
CA GLU A 136 4.13 -5.91 19.65
C GLU A 136 3.11 -4.80 19.35
N LEU A 137 3.59 -3.57 19.11
CA LEU A 137 2.75 -2.46 18.67
C LEU A 137 2.00 -2.80 17.37
N LEU A 138 2.70 -3.27 16.34
CA LEU A 138 2.11 -3.62 15.05
C LEU A 138 1.11 -4.78 15.18
N LYS A 139 1.41 -5.78 16.00
CA LYS A 139 0.50 -6.91 16.28
C LYS A 139 -0.71 -6.48 17.10
N THR A 140 -0.57 -5.51 18.00
CA THR A 140 -1.68 -4.94 18.76
C THR A 140 -2.63 -4.17 17.83
N LEU A 141 -2.08 -3.42 16.87
CA LEU A 141 -2.87 -2.71 15.86
C LEU A 141 -3.51 -3.68 14.85
N ARG A 142 -2.76 -4.69 14.40
CA ARG A 142 -3.21 -5.69 13.42
C ARG A 142 -2.56 -7.06 13.68
N PRO A 143 -3.25 -7.98 14.39
CA PRO A 143 -2.66 -9.28 14.78
C PRO A 143 -2.21 -10.16 13.60
N GLY A 144 -2.98 -10.12 12.51
CA GLY A 144 -2.70 -10.88 11.28
C GLY A 144 -1.58 -10.32 10.41
N TYR A 145 -0.99 -9.17 10.74
CA TYR A 145 0.13 -8.58 9.99
C TYR A 145 1.47 -9.08 10.52
N THR A 146 2.32 -9.56 9.63
CA THR A 146 3.71 -9.89 9.96
C THR A 146 4.60 -8.86 9.28
N PRO A 147 5.34 -8.03 10.05
CA PRO A 147 6.19 -7.01 9.46
C PRO A 147 7.31 -7.64 8.63
N PRO A 148 7.81 -6.92 7.59
CA PRO A 148 8.98 -7.34 6.83
C PRO A 148 10.23 -7.30 7.71
N SER A 149 11.27 -8.02 7.30
CA SER A 149 12.60 -7.83 7.88
C SER A 149 13.15 -6.46 7.52
N LYS A 150 14.13 -5.98 8.29
CA LYS A 150 14.80 -4.72 7.99
C LYS A 150 15.42 -4.72 6.59
N ASP A 151 15.97 -5.84 6.14
CA ASP A 151 16.63 -5.96 4.84
C ASP A 151 15.61 -5.91 3.68
N VAL A 152 14.42 -6.51 3.89
CA VAL A 152 13.32 -6.42 2.91
C VAL A 152 12.77 -4.99 2.87
N LEU A 153 12.65 -4.33 4.02
CA LEU A 153 12.15 -2.97 4.14
C LEU A 153 13.11 -1.96 3.50
N SER A 154 14.40 -1.99 3.86
CA SER A 154 15.42 -1.05 3.39
C SER A 154 15.94 -1.36 1.99
N GLY A 155 15.80 -2.60 1.52
CA GLY A 155 16.17 -3.01 0.17
C GLY A 155 14.96 -3.00 -0.74
N LYS A 156 14.36 -4.17 -0.94
CA LYS A 156 13.32 -4.41 -1.95
C LYS A 156 12.16 -3.40 -1.89
N LEU A 157 11.56 -3.20 -0.72
CA LEU A 157 10.37 -2.35 -0.60
C LEU A 157 10.72 -0.87 -0.80
N LEU A 158 11.87 -0.42 -0.29
CA LEU A 158 12.38 0.92 -0.56
C LEU A 158 12.61 1.14 -2.06
N SER A 159 13.32 0.23 -2.74
CA SER A 159 13.57 0.33 -4.18
C SER A 159 12.28 0.38 -5.00
N GLN A 160 11.26 -0.40 -4.61
CA GLN A 160 9.94 -0.38 -5.25
C GLN A 160 9.25 0.99 -5.09
N GLU A 161 9.25 1.56 -3.89
CA GLU A 161 8.66 2.88 -3.67
C GLU A 161 9.44 4.00 -4.36
N THR A 162 10.77 3.93 -4.35
CA THR A 162 11.64 4.86 -5.09
C THR A 162 11.33 4.82 -6.58
N ALA A 163 11.17 3.63 -7.19
CA ALA A 163 10.81 3.52 -8.60
C ALA A 163 9.45 4.17 -8.92
N VAL A 164 8.44 3.98 -8.06
CA VAL A 164 7.12 4.60 -8.22
C VAL A 164 7.20 6.13 -8.13
N ILE A 165 7.96 6.66 -7.15
CA ILE A 165 8.16 8.10 -6.98
C ILE A 165 8.94 8.67 -8.17
N ASN A 166 10.02 8.04 -8.58
CA ASN A 166 10.84 8.49 -9.71
C ASN A 166 10.03 8.55 -11.01
N GLN A 167 9.19 7.54 -11.29
CA GLN A 167 8.30 7.57 -12.45
C GLN A 167 7.33 8.76 -12.41
N ARG A 168 6.81 9.07 -11.22
CA ARG A 168 5.93 10.23 -11.03
C ARG A 168 6.68 11.55 -11.26
N VAL A 169 7.87 11.70 -10.66
CA VAL A 169 8.71 12.89 -10.83
C VAL A 169 9.07 13.09 -12.30
N ILE A 170 9.54 12.06 -13.00
CA ILE A 170 9.86 12.13 -14.44
C ILE A 170 8.64 12.58 -15.25
N LYS A 171 7.46 12.06 -14.93
CA LYS A 171 6.22 12.46 -15.60
C LYS A 171 5.86 13.93 -15.31
N GLU A 172 6.02 14.39 -14.08
CA GLU A 172 5.79 15.78 -13.69
C GLU A 172 6.76 16.71 -14.44
N LEU A 173 8.07 16.41 -14.42
CA LEU A 173 9.11 17.19 -15.11
C LEU A 173 8.92 17.24 -16.63
N LYS A 174 8.50 16.14 -17.28
CA LYS A 174 8.23 16.14 -18.73
C LYS A 174 7.03 17.00 -19.14
N ASN A 175 6.08 17.21 -18.24
CA ASN A 175 4.91 18.05 -18.49
C ASN A 175 5.13 19.51 -18.08
N ALA A 176 6.15 19.78 -17.27
CA ALA A 176 6.55 21.13 -16.91
C ALA A 176 7.29 21.82 -18.06
N GLU A 177 7.40 23.14 -17.95
CA GLU A 177 8.16 24.02 -18.84
C GLU A 177 8.97 24.99 -17.98
N ASN A 178 10.03 25.55 -18.59
CA ASN A 178 10.94 26.50 -17.95
C ASN A 178 11.65 25.92 -16.71
N LEU A 179 12.10 24.67 -16.83
CA LEU A 179 12.88 24.01 -15.79
C LEU A 179 14.22 24.70 -15.58
N THR A 180 14.66 24.77 -14.34
CA THR A 180 16.01 25.21 -13.99
C THR A 180 16.72 24.07 -13.28
N MET A 181 17.90 23.69 -13.77
CA MET A 181 18.73 22.74 -13.05
C MET A 181 19.72 23.50 -12.17
N SER A 182 19.87 23.08 -10.92
CA SER A 182 20.98 23.52 -10.09
C SER A 182 21.86 22.34 -9.70
N CYS A 183 23.17 22.53 -9.75
CA CYS A 183 24.13 21.57 -9.23
C CYS A 183 25.10 22.23 -8.25
N ASP A 184 25.37 21.52 -7.17
CA ASP A 184 26.28 21.91 -6.11
C ASP A 184 27.10 20.70 -5.67
N GLY A 185 28.39 20.93 -5.47
CA GLY A 185 29.38 19.90 -5.16
C GLY A 185 30.09 20.22 -3.86
N TRP A 186 30.14 19.27 -2.94
CA TRP A 186 30.94 19.41 -1.72
C TRP A 186 31.86 18.22 -1.52
N THR A 187 32.97 18.46 -0.82
CA THR A 187 33.84 17.40 -0.33
C THR A 187 33.53 17.14 1.13
N ASN A 188 33.15 15.92 1.47
CA ASN A 188 32.88 15.55 2.85
C ASN A 188 34.18 15.30 3.64
N SER A 189 34.08 15.05 4.95
CA SER A 189 35.24 14.78 5.81
C SER A 189 35.98 13.48 5.48
N ALA A 190 35.37 12.58 4.70
CA ALA A 190 35.99 11.36 4.20
C ALA A 190 36.74 11.58 2.87
N ASN A 191 36.84 12.84 2.40
CA ASN A 191 37.40 13.23 1.11
C ASN A 191 36.61 12.67 -0.08
N GLU A 192 35.30 12.45 0.12
CA GLU A 192 34.39 12.06 -0.95
C GLU A 192 33.78 13.32 -1.58
N SER A 193 33.82 13.44 -2.90
CA SER A 193 33.21 14.52 -3.66
C SER A 193 31.78 14.15 -4.04
N ILE A 194 30.82 14.70 -3.31
CA ILE A 194 29.40 14.43 -3.51
C ILE A 194 28.80 15.60 -4.27
N TRP A 195 28.07 15.27 -5.34
CA TRP A 195 27.41 16.22 -6.21
C TRP A 195 25.90 16.03 -6.15
N ASN A 196 25.17 17.10 -5.91
CA ASN A 196 23.72 17.12 -6.02
C ASN A 196 23.30 17.68 -7.38
N PHE A 197 22.20 17.15 -7.90
CA PHE A 197 21.52 17.65 -9.07
C PHE A 197 20.06 17.86 -8.70
N LEU A 198 19.64 19.11 -8.64
CA LEU A 198 18.29 19.53 -8.28
C LEU A 198 17.62 20.13 -9.51
N ILE A 199 16.34 19.86 -9.69
CA ILE A 199 15.53 20.42 -10.77
C ILE A 199 14.39 21.20 -10.15
N HIS A 200 14.30 22.46 -10.55
CA HIS A 200 13.33 23.43 -10.09
C HIS A 200 12.31 23.66 -11.20
N THR A 201 11.04 23.65 -10.83
CA THR A 201 9.93 23.98 -11.73
C THR A 201 9.51 25.44 -11.57
N SER A 202 8.74 25.96 -12.53
CA SER A 202 8.24 27.34 -12.49
C SER A 202 7.15 27.57 -11.43
N ASP A 203 6.55 26.51 -10.90
CA ASP A 203 5.61 26.51 -9.78
C ASP A 203 6.27 26.33 -8.41
N HIS A 204 7.60 26.50 -8.32
CA HIS A 204 8.40 26.47 -7.08
C HIS A 204 8.47 25.09 -6.41
N GLU A 205 8.32 24.00 -7.17
CA GLU A 205 8.63 22.65 -6.69
C GLU A 205 10.10 22.33 -6.97
N GLU A 206 10.72 21.62 -6.03
CA GLU A 206 12.13 21.23 -6.09
C GLU A 206 12.27 19.72 -6.04
N TYR A 207 12.99 19.16 -6.99
CA TYR A 207 13.21 17.72 -7.10
C TYR A 207 14.69 17.39 -7.04
N LEU A 208 15.09 16.56 -6.08
CA LEU A 208 16.39 15.91 -6.10
C LEU A 208 16.39 14.84 -7.20
N TRP A 209 17.11 15.13 -8.29
CA TRP A 209 17.24 14.21 -9.42
C TRP A 209 18.20 13.07 -9.09
N CYS A 210 19.41 13.40 -8.65
CA CYS A 210 20.37 12.42 -8.16
C CYS A 210 21.44 13.04 -7.27
N LEU A 211 22.05 12.18 -6.45
CA LEU A 211 23.34 12.41 -5.81
C LEU A 211 24.36 11.53 -6.51
N LYS A 212 25.51 12.07 -6.91
CA LYS A 212 26.62 11.29 -7.45
C LYS A 212 27.85 11.46 -6.58
N ASP A 213 28.50 10.34 -6.25
CA ASP A 213 29.86 10.35 -5.76
C ASP A 213 30.81 10.42 -6.97
N LEU A 214 31.54 11.53 -7.08
CA LEU A 214 32.50 11.79 -8.15
C LEU A 214 33.95 11.79 -7.65
N SER A 215 34.21 11.20 -6.49
CA SER A 215 35.55 11.15 -5.87
C SER A 215 36.62 10.49 -6.73
N SER A 216 36.23 9.51 -7.55
CA SER A 216 37.12 8.76 -8.43
C SER A 216 37.38 9.46 -9.77
N GLU A 217 36.59 10.47 -10.11
CA GLU A 217 36.62 11.12 -11.40
C GLU A 217 37.58 12.30 -11.38
N SER A 218 38.22 12.58 -12.53
CA SER A 218 38.92 13.85 -12.68
C SER A 218 37.87 14.95 -12.61
N HIS A 219 37.82 15.69 -11.50
CA HIS A 219 36.94 16.84 -11.20
C HIS A 219 37.10 17.98 -12.22
N THR A 220 36.88 17.67 -13.47
CA THR A 220 37.06 18.51 -14.64
C THR A 220 35.68 18.95 -15.07
N GLY A 221 35.55 20.20 -15.51
CA GLY A 221 34.28 20.71 -16.02
C GLY A 221 33.71 19.87 -17.15
N GLU A 222 34.55 19.17 -17.91
CA GLU A 222 34.13 18.24 -18.97
C GLU A 222 33.29 17.07 -18.44
N PHE A 223 33.70 16.43 -17.34
CA PHE A 223 32.95 15.32 -16.75
C PHE A 223 31.59 15.78 -16.20
N LEU A 224 31.57 16.94 -15.55
CA LEU A 224 30.36 17.56 -15.03
C LEU A 224 29.41 17.94 -16.16
N ALA A 225 29.92 18.58 -17.21
CA ALA A 225 29.15 18.93 -18.40
C ALA A 225 28.51 17.69 -19.03
N LYS A 226 29.26 16.59 -19.17
CA LYS A 226 28.72 15.33 -19.68
C LYS A 226 27.60 14.77 -18.78
N THR A 227 27.79 14.78 -17.47
CA THR A 227 26.74 14.34 -16.53
C THR A 227 25.48 15.20 -16.65
N ILE A 228 25.65 16.52 -16.78
CA ILE A 228 24.57 17.48 -16.98
C ILE A 228 23.82 17.21 -18.29
N GLU A 229 24.56 16.98 -19.38
CA GLU A 229 23.99 16.62 -20.69
C GLU A 229 23.13 15.34 -20.59
N GLU A 230 23.63 14.28 -19.96
CA GLU A 230 22.88 13.03 -19.76
C GLU A 230 21.56 13.23 -18.99
N ILE A 231 21.55 14.14 -18.01
CA ILE A 231 20.34 14.46 -17.23
C ILE A 231 19.35 15.25 -18.10
N ILE A 232 19.83 16.27 -18.80
CA ILE A 232 19.02 17.11 -19.68
C ILE A 232 18.37 16.26 -20.78
N GLU A 233 19.13 15.35 -21.41
CA GLU A 233 18.63 14.46 -22.47
C GLU A 233 17.50 13.53 -22.00
N LYS A 234 17.54 13.05 -20.75
CA LYS A 234 16.51 12.17 -20.19
C LYS A 234 15.14 12.84 -20.07
N ILE A 235 15.12 14.14 -19.81
CA ILE A 235 13.89 14.93 -19.62
C ILE A 235 13.47 15.59 -20.93
N GLY A 236 14.41 16.18 -21.65
CA GLY A 236 14.21 16.95 -22.88
C GLY A 236 14.91 18.31 -22.78
N PRO A 237 15.89 18.64 -23.64
CA PRO A 237 16.62 19.90 -23.57
C PRO A 237 15.72 21.13 -23.75
N GLU A 238 14.65 21.01 -24.53
CA GLU A 238 13.67 22.06 -24.76
C GLU A 238 12.91 22.49 -23.49
N LYS A 239 12.94 21.67 -22.44
CA LYS A 239 12.27 21.94 -21.17
C LYS A 239 13.03 22.88 -20.26
N PHE A 240 14.35 23.01 -20.45
CA PHE A 240 15.22 23.77 -19.58
C PHE A 240 15.41 25.22 -20.05
N SER A 241 15.35 26.16 -19.12
CA SER A 241 15.61 27.59 -19.37
C SER A 241 16.91 28.08 -18.73
N ALA A 242 17.40 27.40 -17.69
CA ALA A 242 18.61 27.81 -17.00
C ALA A 242 19.33 26.62 -16.35
N LEU A 243 20.65 26.79 -16.22
CA LEU A 243 21.54 25.97 -15.40
C LEU A 243 22.18 26.90 -14.36
N ILE A 244 22.12 26.51 -13.10
CA ILE A 244 22.71 27.24 -11.97
C ILE A 244 23.77 26.36 -11.36
N THR A 245 24.95 26.91 -11.20
CA THR A 245 26.10 26.23 -10.67
C THR A 245 26.77 27.15 -9.65
N ASP A 246 27.47 26.59 -8.67
CA ASP A 246 28.28 27.40 -7.78
C ASP A 246 29.53 27.94 -8.53
N SER A 247 30.18 28.98 -7.99
CA SER A 247 31.36 29.58 -8.64
C SER A 247 32.64 28.75 -8.44
N GLY A 248 32.51 27.43 -8.24
CA GLY A 248 33.65 26.53 -8.10
C GLY A 248 34.53 26.57 -9.35
N ALA A 249 35.84 26.49 -9.19
CA ALA A 249 36.81 26.68 -10.28
C ALA A 249 36.72 25.65 -11.44
N ASN A 250 35.85 24.64 -11.31
CA ASN A 250 35.70 23.51 -12.22
C ASN A 250 34.38 23.53 -13.00
N ILE A 251 33.61 24.63 -12.93
CA ILE A 251 32.27 24.78 -13.49
C ILE A 251 32.18 25.97 -14.44
#